data_AF-A0AAV4HHW3-F1
#
_entry.id   AF-A0AAV4HHW3-F1
#
_cell.length_a   1.000
_cell.length_b   1.000
_cell.length_c   1.000
_cell.angle_alpha   90.00
_cell.angle_beta   90.00
_cell.angle_gamma   90.00
#
_symmetry.space_group_name_H-M   'P 1'
#
loop_
_entity.id
_entity.type
_entity.pdbx_description
1 polymer ?
#
loop_
_entity_poly.entity_id
_entity_poly.type
_entity_poly.pdbx_seq_one_letter_code
_entity_poly.pdbx_strand_id
1 'polypeptide(L)'
;MRPTKHAILHHDNARPHTSRQTEEALHKRNFVGLPHPSYNPDLAPSNFYVFQKLKEHLRENHYKSYEDVEAAVGHWFRQKCVDFFTDGMRQLVRRWQLCMDRDGDYVEK
;
A
#
# COMPACT_ATOMS: atom_id res chain seq x y z
N MET A 1 30.06 -5.65 11.86
CA MET A 1 29.15 -4.84 11.01
C MET A 1 27.75 -5.43 11.10
N ARG A 2 26.72 -4.63 11.40
CA ARG A 2 25.32 -5.10 11.25
C ARG A 2 25.02 -5.16 9.75
N PRO A 3 24.45 -6.24 9.19
CA PRO A 3 24.02 -6.22 7.80
C PRO A 3 23.00 -5.10 7.64
N THR A 4 23.22 -4.21 6.68
CA THR A 4 22.22 -3.22 6.27
C THR A 4 21.01 -3.99 5.77
N LYS A 5 19.94 -4.03 6.57
CA LYS A 5 18.69 -4.69 6.19
C LYS A 5 18.15 -3.96 4.96
N HIS A 6 18.10 -4.65 3.83
CA HIS A 6 17.40 -4.16 2.65
C HIS A 6 15.91 -4.10 2.97
N ALA A 7 15.27 -2.95 2.69
CA ALA A 7 13.84 -2.80 2.85
C ALA A 7 13.15 -3.15 1.53
N ILE A 8 12.14 -4.01 1.56
CA ILE A 8 11.34 -4.35 0.37
C ILE A 8 10.25 -3.29 0.21
N LEU A 9 10.20 -2.64 -0.95
CA LEU A 9 9.17 -1.67 -1.31
C LEU A 9 8.16 -2.31 -2.24
N HIS A 10 6.89 -2.28 -1.87
CA HIS A 10 5.79 -2.66 -2.75
C HIS A 10 4.99 -1.42 -3.15
N HIS A 11 4.96 -1.12 -4.45
CA HIS A 11 4.25 0.02 -5.03
C HIS A 11 3.82 -0.31 -6.46
N ASP A 12 2.89 0.47 -7.02
CA ASP A 12 2.36 0.25 -8.36
C ASP A 12 3.30 0.78 -9.46
N ASN A 13 3.03 0.37 -10.70
CA ASN A 13 3.85 0.69 -11.87
C ASN A 13 3.54 2.08 -12.49
N ALA A 14 3.02 3.03 -11.70
CA ALA A 14 2.77 4.38 -12.19
C ALA A 14 4.06 4.99 -12.78
N ARG A 15 3.95 5.77 -13.86
CA ARG A 15 5.15 6.33 -14.56
C ARG A 15 6.16 7.06 -13.64
N PRO A 16 5.73 7.85 -12.63
CA PRO A 16 6.68 8.46 -11.70
C PRO A 16 7.45 7.42 -10.87
N HIS A 17 6.82 6.29 -10.56
CA HIS A 17 7.36 5.22 -9.72
C HIS A 17 8.40 4.34 -10.44
N THR A 18 8.23 4.14 -11.76
CA THR A 18 9.14 3.37 -12.61
C THR A 18 10.13 4.24 -13.39
N SER A 19 10.19 5.53 -13.07
CA SER A 19 11.17 6.42 -13.69
C SER A 19 12.59 6.10 -13.22
N ARG A 20 13.58 6.26 -14.11
CA ARG A 20 14.99 6.09 -13.77
C ARG A 20 15.41 6.87 -12.53
N GLN A 21 14.90 8.09 -12.37
CA GLN A 21 15.22 8.94 -11.22
C GLN A 21 14.75 8.31 -9.91
N THR A 22 13.54 7.73 -9.90
CA THR A 22 13.00 7.04 -8.73
C THR A 22 13.76 5.76 -8.44
N GLU A 23 14.05 4.94 -9.44
CA GLU A 23 14.82 3.70 -9.29
C GLU A 23 16.22 3.97 -8.70
N GLU A 24 16.92 4.99 -9.21
CA GLU A 24 18.22 5.42 -8.68
C GLU A 24 18.11 5.89 -7.23
N ALA A 25 17.04 6.60 -6.87
CA ALA A 25 16.81 7.06 -5.50
C ALA A 25 16.51 5.89 -4.54
N LEU A 26 15.75 4.88 -4.97
CA LEU A 26 15.47 3.67 -4.21
C LEU A 26 16.75 2.86 -3.97
N HIS A 27 17.55 2.67 -5.02
CA HIS A 27 18.84 1.97 -4.93
C HIS A 27 19.78 2.66 -3.94
N LYS A 28 19.94 3.99 -4.03
CA LYS A 28 20.76 4.79 -3.09
C LYS A 28 20.32 4.66 -1.63
N ARG A 29 19.05 4.31 -1.38
CA ARG A 29 18.47 4.13 -0.05
C ARG A 29 18.38 2.68 0.40
N ASN A 30 18.92 1.73 -0.39
CA ASN A 30 18.86 0.28 -0.14
C ASN A 30 17.43 -0.30 -0.10
N PHE A 31 16.52 0.29 -0.89
CA PHE A 31 15.20 -0.31 -1.15
C PHE A 31 15.27 -1.27 -2.33
N VAL A 32 14.58 -2.41 -2.20
CA VAL A 32 14.39 -3.38 -3.28
C VAL A 32 12.92 -3.35 -3.68
N GLY A 33 12.63 -3.01 -4.93
CA GLY A 33 11.27 -3.02 -5.46
C GLY A 33 10.73 -4.45 -5.58
N LEU A 34 9.54 -4.70 -5.04
CA LEU A 34 8.80 -5.93 -5.25
C LEU A 34 8.01 -5.82 -6.56
N PRO A 35 8.11 -6.78 -7.49
CA PRO A 35 7.35 -6.73 -8.74
C PRO A 35 5.85 -6.63 -8.49
N HIS A 36 5.20 -5.73 -9.21
CA HIS A 36 3.76 -5.54 -9.17
C HIS A 36 3.18 -5.75 -10.58
N PRO A 37 2.10 -6.53 -10.75
CA PRO A 37 1.48 -6.68 -12.06
C PRO A 37 0.76 -5.38 -12.47
N SER A 38 0.72 -5.11 -13.76
CA SER A 38 0.05 -3.93 -14.29
C SER A 38 -1.46 -3.96 -13.98
N TYR A 39 -2.02 -2.80 -13.62
CA TYR A 39 -3.45 -2.59 -13.40
C TYR A 39 -4.14 -3.48 -12.36
N ASN A 40 -3.40 -4.00 -11.36
CA ASN A 40 -4.00 -4.88 -10.36
C ASN A 40 -4.05 -4.24 -8.95
N PRO A 41 -5.03 -3.34 -8.70
CA PRO A 41 -5.17 -2.69 -7.40
C PRO A 41 -5.50 -3.68 -6.27
N ASP A 42 -6.02 -4.87 -6.60
CA ASP A 42 -6.31 -5.91 -5.62
C ASP A 42 -5.06 -6.44 -4.93
N LEU A 43 -3.90 -6.30 -5.55
CA LEU A 43 -2.63 -6.75 -4.97
C LEU A 43 -1.88 -5.63 -4.25
N ALA A 44 -2.49 -4.45 -4.07
CA ALA A 44 -1.92 -3.34 -3.33
C ALA A 44 -2.58 -3.20 -1.94
N PRO A 45 -1.88 -3.52 -0.83
CA PRO A 45 -2.43 -3.41 0.53
C PRO A 45 -2.92 -2.01 0.89
N SER A 46 -2.26 -0.98 0.38
CA SER A 46 -2.70 0.41 0.50
C SER A 46 -4.11 0.58 -0.08
N ASN A 47 -4.38 0.01 -1.25
CA ASN A 47 -5.67 0.15 -1.94
C ASN A 47 -6.76 -0.71 -1.31
N PHE A 48 -6.55 -2.03 -1.19
CA PHE A 48 -7.63 -2.93 -0.78
C PHE A 48 -7.90 -2.95 0.74
N TYR A 49 -6.95 -2.49 1.56
CA TYR A 49 -7.07 -2.55 3.02
C TYR A 49 -7.05 -1.17 3.67
N VAL A 50 -5.93 -0.44 3.56
CA VAL A 50 -5.75 0.82 4.29
C VAL A 50 -6.72 1.90 3.79
N PHE A 51 -6.73 2.17 2.49
CA PHE A 51 -7.57 3.20 1.90
C PHE A 51 -9.05 2.83 1.90
N GLN A 52 -9.42 1.55 1.79
CA GLN A 52 -10.82 1.15 1.97
C GLN A 52 -11.32 1.53 3.36
N LYS A 53 -10.59 1.16 4.41
CA LYS A 53 -10.98 1.45 5.80
C LYS A 53 -10.90 2.94 6.14
N LEU A 54 -9.94 3.66 5.54
CA LEU A 54 -9.87 5.11 5.68
C LEU A 54 -11.08 5.78 5.01
N LYS A 55 -11.44 5.35 3.78
CA LYS A 55 -12.63 5.86 3.08
C LYS A 55 -13.89 5.62 3.89
N GLU A 56 -14.06 4.43 4.48
CA GLU A 56 -15.17 4.13 5.39
C GLU A 56 -15.24 5.13 6.56
N HIS A 57 -14.11 5.43 7.20
CA HIS A 57 -14.06 6.42 8.28
C HIS A 57 -14.37 7.84 7.82
N LEU A 58 -13.92 8.23 6.63
CA LEU A 58 -14.14 9.59 6.10
C LEU A 58 -15.55 9.79 5.53
N ARG A 59 -16.23 8.71 5.11
CA ARG A 59 -17.47 8.75 4.31
C ARG A 59 -18.61 9.55 4.95
N GLU A 60 -18.69 9.57 6.28
CA GLU A 60 -19.80 10.20 7.01
C GLU A 60 -19.50 11.64 7.46
N ASN A 61 -18.33 12.18 7.09
CA ASN A 61 -17.86 13.49 7.56
C ASN A 61 -17.82 14.53 6.44
N HIS A 62 -18.19 15.77 6.77
CA HIS A 62 -18.01 16.93 5.91
C HIS A 62 -16.93 17.84 6.53
N TYR A 63 -15.82 18.00 5.82
CA TYR A 63 -14.70 18.82 6.25
C TYR A 63 -14.77 20.19 5.59
N LYS A 64 -14.42 21.26 6.32
CA LYS A 64 -14.55 22.64 5.83
C LYS A 64 -13.26 23.14 5.17
N SER A 65 -12.13 22.52 5.50
CA SER A 65 -10.83 22.86 4.93
C SER A 65 -9.97 21.63 4.67
N TYR A 66 -8.84 21.84 4.00
CA TYR A 66 -7.83 20.80 3.79
C TYR A 66 -7.19 20.36 5.11
N GLU A 67 -6.93 21.31 6.01
CA GLU A 67 -6.34 21.07 7.33
C GLU A 67 -7.23 20.16 8.19
N ASP A 68 -8.56 20.32 8.09
CA ASP A 68 -9.51 19.44 8.76
C ASP A 68 -9.38 17.98 8.27
N VAL A 69 -9.21 17.80 6.95
CA VAL A 69 -9.01 16.46 6.35
C VAL A 69 -7.68 15.87 6.79
N GLU A 70 -6.60 16.65 6.73
CA GLU A 70 -5.27 16.21 7.14
C GLU A 70 -5.25 15.79 8.63
N ALA A 71 -5.90 16.59 9.49
CA ALA A 71 -6.04 16.28 10.91
C ALA A 71 -6.84 14.99 11.14
N ALA A 72 -7.95 14.79 10.42
CA ALA A 72 -8.76 13.59 10.52
C ALA A 72 -8.01 12.33 10.06
N VAL A 73 -7.34 12.39 8.91
CA VAL A 73 -6.51 11.30 8.38
C VAL A 73 -5.38 10.97 9.36
N GLY A 74 -4.67 11.99 9.84
CA GLY A 74 -3.59 11.82 10.81
C GLY A 74 -4.08 11.22 12.14
N HIS A 75 -5.24 11.65 12.64
CA HIS A 75 -5.85 11.09 13.84
C HIS A 75 -6.22 9.62 13.63
N TRP A 76 -6.83 9.29 12.50
CA TRP A 76 -7.21 7.92 12.17
C TRP A 76 -6.01 6.98 12.12
N PHE A 77 -4.88 7.40 11.53
CA PHE A 77 -3.66 6.59 11.50
C PHE A 77 -3.05 6.39 12.89
N ARG A 78 -3.04 7.42 13.74
CA ARG A 78 -2.51 7.31 15.12
C ARG A 78 -3.27 6.31 15.99
N GLN A 79 -4.52 6.03 15.66
CA GLN A 79 -5.33 5.02 16.36
C GLN A 79 -5.02 3.57 15.92
N LYS A 80 -4.26 3.36 14.83
CA LYS A 80 -3.98 2.01 14.31
C LYS A 80 -2.78 1.41 15.03
N CYS A 81 -2.98 0.22 15.59
CA CYS A 81 -1.91 -0.56 16.17
C CYS A 81 -1.12 -1.32 15.09
N VAL A 82 0.00 -1.94 15.48
CA VAL A 82 0.82 -2.75 14.58
C VAL A 82 0.06 -3.92 13.96
N ASP A 83 -0.91 -4.50 14.68
CA ASP A 83 -1.69 -5.64 14.18
C ASP A 83 -2.55 -5.25 12.98
N PHE A 84 -3.09 -4.04 12.95
CA PHE A 84 -3.83 -3.52 11.80
C PHE A 84 -3.00 -3.59 10.50
N PHE A 85 -1.77 -3.09 10.54
CA PHE A 85 -0.89 -3.11 9.36
C PHE A 85 -0.42 -4.54 9.05
N THR A 86 -0.17 -5.33 10.09
CA THR A 86 0.23 -6.74 9.93
C THR A 86 -0.87 -7.56 9.24
N ASP A 87 -2.14 -7.32 9.57
CA ASP A 87 -3.27 -8.01 8.95
C ASP A 87 -3.49 -7.61 7.50
N GLY A 88 -3.24 -6.35 7.14
CA GLY A 88 -3.22 -5.92 5.74
C GLY A 88 -2.15 -6.66 4.92
N MET A 89 -0.95 -6.82 5.50
CA MET A 89 0.14 -7.56 4.86
C MET A 89 -0.12 -9.07 4.79
N ARG A 90 -0.73 -9.67 5.80
CA ARG A 90 -1.13 -11.10 5.77
C ARG A 90 -2.16 -11.36 4.67
N GLN A 91 -3.10 -10.45 4.46
CA GLN A 91 -4.09 -10.57 3.40
C GLN A 91 -3.46 -10.51 2.00
N LEU A 92 -2.34 -9.80 1.82
CA LEU A 92 -1.62 -9.79 0.54
C LEU A 92 -1.21 -11.20 0.11
N VAL A 93 -0.69 -12.01 1.05
CA VAL A 93 -0.28 -13.39 0.78
C VAL A 93 -1.46 -14.24 0.30
N ARG A 94 -2.62 -14.11 0.96
CA ARG A 94 -3.85 -14.80 0.55
C ARG A 94 -4.34 -14.34 -0.83
N ARG A 95 -4.25 -13.04 -1.12
CA ARG A 95 -4.67 -12.49 -2.41
C ARG A 95 -3.76 -12.91 -3.55
N TRP A 96 -2.45 -13.05 -3.32
CA TRP A 96 -1.56 -13.67 -4.30
C TRP A 96 -1.98 -15.10 -4.64
N GLN A 97 -2.33 -15.91 -3.64
CA GLN A 97 -2.82 -17.27 -3.90
C GLN A 97 -4.09 -17.24 -4.75
N LEU A 98 -5.07 -16.41 -4.40
CA LEU A 98 -6.31 -16.30 -5.17
C LEU A 98 -6.08 -15.81 -6.60
N CYS A 99 -5.14 -14.89 -6.81
CA CYS A 99 -4.76 -14.44 -8.15
C CYS A 99 -4.16 -15.59 -8.97
N MET A 100 -3.29 -16.40 -8.38
CA MET A 100 -2.73 -17.59 -9.03
C MET A 100 -3.81 -18.63 -9.35
N ASP A 101 -4.72 -18.89 -8.40
CA ASP A 101 -5.82 -19.84 -8.58
C ASP A 101 -6.83 -19.40 -9.66
N ARG A 102 -6.82 -18.11 -10.01
CA ARG A 102 -7.65 -17.50 -11.07
C ARG A 102 -6.86 -17.18 -12.34
N ASP A 103 -5.71 -17.82 -12.55
CA ASP A 103 -4.86 -17.62 -13.74
C ASP A 103 -4.47 -16.15 -14.00
N GLY A 104 -4.30 -15.37 -12.94
CA GLY A 104 -3.92 -13.95 -13.00
C GLY A 104 -5.08 -12.96 -13.09
N ASP A 105 -6.34 -13.42 -13.04
CA ASP A 105 -7.52 -12.55 -13.02
C ASP A 105 -7.68 -11.81 -11.68
N TYR A 106 -8.55 -10.79 -11.68
CA TYR A 106 -8.86 -9.98 -10.52
C TYR A 106 -9.33 -10.83 -9.33
N VAL A 107 -8.95 -10.40 -8.13
CA VAL A 107 -9.24 -11.10 -6.87
C VAL A 107 -10.52 -10.57 -6.23
N GLU A 108 -11.13 -9.50 -6.77
CA GLU A 108 -12.34 -8.89 -6.24
C GLU A 108 -13.45 -9.89 -5.88
N LYS A 109 -14.24 -9.45 -4.89
CA LYS A 109 -15.20 -10.21 -4.08
C LYS A 109 -16.34 -10.82 -4.88
#